data_AF-A0A0W0WXE4-F1
#
_entry.id   AF-A0A0W0WXE4-F1
#
_cell.length_a   1.000
_cell.length_b   1.000
_cell.length_c   1.000
_cell.angle_alpha   90.00
_cell.angle_beta   90.00
_cell.angle_gamma   90.00
#
_symmetry.space_group_name_H-M   'P 1'
#
loop_
_entity.id
_entity.type
_entity.pdbx_description
1 polymer ?
#
loop_
_entity_poly.entity_id
_entity_poly.type
_entity_poly.pdbx_seq_one_letter_code
_entity_poly.pdbx_strand_id
1 'polypeptide(L)'
;MDKDVSAQCQKGFTLIEVLISVVILAIGLLGIAAIQLNMIRYNHSAQMRSIAIAQANNMIDRMRANYTGVKTGLYNNVSGIPANPGCTTCNSSQIAQLDTYQWNSNNALLLPSGQGTVINNGNHYTITLYWDNNRTGATGLNCSGNSQVDLTCLIMEVQL
;
A
#
# COMPACT_ATOMS: atom_id res chain seq x y z
N MET A 1 -14.84 -73.61 6.23
CA MET A 1 -14.40 -72.41 6.97
C MET A 1 -14.82 -71.24 6.10
N ASP A 2 -16.13 -71.07 5.98
CA ASP A 2 -16.77 -70.15 5.05
C ASP A 2 -16.99 -68.84 5.77
N LYS A 3 -16.42 -67.76 5.22
CA LYS A 3 -16.60 -66.41 5.73
C LYS A 3 -17.83 -65.84 5.05
N ASP A 4 -18.91 -65.66 5.80
CA ASP A 4 -20.11 -64.95 5.37
C ASP A 4 -19.76 -63.51 4.99
N VAL A 5 -19.71 -63.23 3.69
CA VAL A 5 -19.61 -61.86 3.17
C VAL A 5 -20.99 -61.23 3.28
N SER A 6 -21.16 -60.41 4.31
CA SER A 6 -22.37 -59.62 4.52
C SER A 6 -22.48 -58.54 3.44
N ALA A 7 -23.39 -58.69 2.49
CA ALA A 7 -23.66 -57.67 1.48
C ALA A 7 -24.35 -56.47 2.14
N GLN A 8 -23.63 -55.36 2.29
CA GLN A 8 -24.21 -54.08 2.71
C GLN A 8 -25.14 -53.56 1.60
N CYS A 9 -26.44 -53.43 1.91
CA CYS A 9 -27.39 -52.73 1.04
C CYS A 9 -26.96 -51.26 0.89
N GLN A 10 -26.54 -50.87 -0.31
CA GLN A 10 -26.42 -49.46 -0.67
C GLN A 10 -27.82 -48.83 -0.65
N LYS A 11 -28.05 -47.93 0.31
CA LYS A 11 -29.21 -47.04 0.27
C LYS A 11 -28.95 -46.01 -0.84
N GLY A 12 -29.69 -46.12 -1.95
CA GLY A 12 -29.59 -45.17 -3.06
C GLY A 12 -29.97 -43.75 -2.63
N PHE A 13 -29.31 -42.76 -3.21
CA PHE A 13 -29.60 -41.34 -2.98
C PHE A 13 -31.05 -41.01 -3.37
N THR A 14 -31.75 -40.30 -2.50
CA THR A 14 -33.07 -39.77 -2.84
C THR A 14 -32.93 -38.48 -3.66
N LEU A 15 -33.85 -38.20 -4.59
CA LEU A 15 -33.79 -36.97 -5.42
C LEU A 15 -33.81 -35.69 -4.57
N ILE A 16 -34.45 -35.74 -3.40
CA ILE A 16 -34.49 -34.64 -2.42
C ILE A 16 -33.12 -34.40 -1.76
N GLU A 17 -32.32 -35.45 -1.54
CA GLU A 17 -30.98 -35.35 -0.94
C GLU A 17 -29.99 -34.65 -1.88
N VAL A 18 -30.08 -34.93 -3.18
CA VAL A 18 -29.30 -34.23 -4.20
C VAL A 18 -29.71 -32.76 -4.28
N LEU A 19 -31.03 -32.47 -4.24
CA LEU A 19 -31.52 -31.09 -4.27
C LEU A 19 -31.02 -30.29 -3.06
N ILE A 20 -31.09 -30.86 -1.86
CA ILE A 20 -30.59 -30.22 -0.63
C ILE A 20 -29.08 -30.00 -0.72
N SER A 21 -28.32 -30.98 -1.22
CA SER A 21 -26.87 -30.87 -1.40
C SER A 21 -26.49 -29.73 -2.35
N VAL A 22 -27.20 -29.60 -3.47
CA VAL A 22 -26.99 -28.50 -4.43
C VAL A 22 -27.32 -27.14 -3.80
N VAL A 23 -28.39 -27.05 -3.00
CA VAL A 23 -28.75 -25.80 -2.29
C VAL A 23 -27.66 -25.41 -1.28
N ILE A 24 -27.19 -26.35 -0.46
CA ILE A 24 -26.12 -26.10 0.52
C ILE A 24 -24.83 -25.67 -0.20
N LEU A 25 -24.47 -26.36 -1.29
CA LEU A 25 -23.30 -26.01 -2.10
C LEU A 25 -23.43 -24.61 -2.70
N ALA A 26 -24.60 -24.25 -3.24
CA ALA A 26 -24.85 -22.93 -3.81
C ALA A 26 -24.67 -21.82 -2.76
N ILE A 27 -25.20 -22.01 -1.55
CA ILE A 27 -25.01 -21.07 -0.43
C ILE A 27 -23.53 -20.97 -0.04
N GLY A 28 -22.82 -22.11 0.04
CA GLY A 28 -21.40 -22.15 0.34
C GLY A 28 -20.54 -21.39 -0.67
N LEU A 29 -20.81 -21.56 -1.97
CA LEU A 29 -20.09 -20.88 -3.05
C LEU A 29 -20.33 -19.36 -3.04
N LEU A 30 -21.56 -18.92 -2.76
CA LEU A 30 -21.87 -17.50 -2.60
C LEU A 30 -21.14 -16.89 -1.40
N GLY A 31 -21.03 -17.64 -0.29
CA GLY A 31 -20.26 -17.24 0.88
C GLY A 31 -18.77 -17.03 0.56
N ILE A 32 -18.15 -17.97 -0.17
CA ILE A 32 -16.75 -17.86 -0.59
C ILE A 32 -16.56 -16.67 -1.54
N ALA A 33 -17.46 -16.45 -2.49
CA ALA A 33 -17.37 -15.34 -3.43
C ALA A 33 -17.37 -13.97 -2.71
N ALA A 34 -18.22 -13.80 -1.70
CA ALA A 34 -18.24 -12.57 -0.90
C ALA A 34 -16.93 -12.34 -0.14
N ILE A 35 -16.34 -13.39 0.42
CA ILE A 35 -15.04 -13.32 1.11
C ILE A 35 -13.92 -13.00 0.11
N GLN A 36 -13.93 -13.60 -1.08
CA GLN A 36 -12.94 -13.38 -2.14
C GLN A 36 -12.84 -11.90 -2.52
N LEU A 37 -13.96 -11.21 -2.66
CA LEU A 37 -13.99 -9.78 -2.98
C LEU A 37 -13.32 -8.94 -1.88
N ASN A 38 -13.59 -9.24 -0.61
CA ASN A 38 -12.96 -8.55 0.51
C ASN A 38 -11.44 -8.81 0.55
N MET A 39 -11.02 -10.06 0.31
CA MET A 39 -9.60 -10.41 0.25
C MET A 39 -8.84 -9.64 -0.84
N ILE A 40 -9.43 -9.46 -2.02
CA ILE A 40 -8.81 -8.67 -3.09
C ILE A 40 -8.58 -7.23 -2.63
N ARG A 41 -9.58 -6.61 -1.99
CA ARG A 41 -9.46 -5.24 -1.47
C ARG A 41 -8.37 -5.11 -0.40
N TYR A 42 -8.30 -6.06 0.53
CA TYR A 42 -7.27 -6.07 1.57
C TYR A 42 -5.88 -6.30 1.00
N ASN A 43 -5.71 -7.24 0.06
CA ASN A 43 -4.44 -7.48 -0.61
C ASN A 43 -3.93 -6.23 -1.34
N HIS A 44 -4.81 -5.54 -2.05
CA HIS A 44 -4.46 -4.32 -2.76
C HIS A 44 -4.05 -3.19 -1.79
N SER A 45 -4.77 -3.02 -0.69
CA SER A 45 -4.40 -2.04 0.35
C SER A 45 -3.06 -2.38 1.01
N ALA A 46 -2.82 -3.65 1.30
CA ALA A 46 -1.53 -4.12 1.84
C ALA A 46 -0.38 -3.89 0.84
N GLN A 47 -0.59 -4.16 -0.45
CA GLN A 47 0.38 -3.89 -1.51
C GLN A 47 0.75 -2.40 -1.57
N MET A 48 -0.24 -1.50 -1.55
CA MET A 48 0.01 -0.05 -1.55
C MET A 48 0.82 0.38 -0.33
N ARG A 49 0.49 -0.16 0.85
CA ARG A 49 1.25 0.10 2.07
C ARG A 49 2.70 -0.38 1.96
N SER A 50 2.94 -1.55 1.37
CA SER A 50 4.29 -2.05 1.09
C SER A 50 5.07 -1.15 0.13
N ILE A 51 4.41 -0.65 -0.92
CA ILE A 51 5.00 0.33 -1.85
C ILE A 51 5.35 1.63 -1.10
N ALA A 52 4.44 2.15 -0.27
CA ALA A 52 4.68 3.37 0.52
C ALA A 52 5.86 3.20 1.49
N ILE A 53 5.99 2.04 2.16
CA ILE A 53 7.14 1.72 3.01
C ILE A 53 8.43 1.71 2.19
N ALA A 54 8.43 1.06 1.03
CA ALA A 54 9.59 1.02 0.14
C ALA A 54 10.00 2.42 -0.34
N GLN A 55 9.02 3.27 -0.69
CA GLN A 55 9.28 4.65 -1.11
C GLN A 55 9.77 5.54 0.04
N ALA A 56 9.23 5.37 1.24
CA ALA A 56 9.72 6.13 2.39
C ALA A 56 11.16 5.71 2.76
N ASN A 57 11.50 4.42 2.68
CA ASN A 57 12.90 3.96 2.80
C ASN A 57 13.79 4.51 1.67
N ASN A 58 13.27 4.56 0.43
CA ASN A 58 14.01 5.14 -0.70
C ASN A 58 14.41 6.60 -0.44
N MET A 59 13.51 7.41 0.13
CA MET A 59 13.85 8.79 0.51
C MET A 59 14.87 8.84 1.65
N ILE A 60 14.73 7.99 2.67
CA ILE A 60 15.71 7.91 3.76
C ILE A 60 17.11 7.60 3.23
N ASP A 61 17.23 6.65 2.30
CA ASP A 61 18.52 6.27 1.72
C ASP A 61 19.11 7.39 0.83
N ARG A 62 18.27 8.12 0.09
CA ARG A 62 18.68 9.33 -0.66
C ARG A 62 19.22 10.42 0.25
N MET A 63 18.52 10.70 1.35
CA MET A 63 18.96 11.65 2.36
C MET A 63 20.30 11.24 2.99
N ARG A 64 20.49 9.94 3.28
CA ARG A 64 21.77 9.41 3.77
C ARG A 64 22.90 9.59 2.75
N ALA A 65 22.61 9.35 1.47
CA ALA A 65 23.59 9.52 0.40
C ALA A 65 24.02 10.99 0.23
N ASN A 66 23.11 11.94 0.43
CA ASN A 66 23.38 13.38 0.40
C ASN A 66 23.36 13.98 1.81
N TYR A 67 24.16 13.41 2.72
CA TYR A 67 24.20 13.84 4.11
C TYR A 67 24.57 15.32 4.29
N THR A 68 25.42 15.86 3.40
CA THR A 68 25.71 17.31 3.36
C THR A 68 24.44 18.14 3.17
N GLY A 69 23.54 17.71 2.28
CA GLY A 69 22.26 18.37 2.06
C GLY A 69 21.30 18.25 3.24
N VAL A 70 21.34 17.13 3.96
CA VAL A 70 20.60 16.96 5.22
C VAL A 70 21.07 18.00 6.25
N LYS A 71 22.38 18.09 6.49
CA LYS A 71 22.95 19.06 7.47
C LYS A 71 22.64 20.51 7.15
N THR A 72 22.58 20.87 5.87
CA THR A 72 22.24 22.24 5.45
C THR A 72 20.73 22.49 5.35
N GLY A 73 19.91 21.50 5.68
CA GLY A 73 18.45 21.63 5.73
C GLY A 73 17.75 21.56 4.37
N LEU A 74 18.42 21.08 3.32
CA LEU A 74 17.88 21.03 1.96
C LEU A 74 16.75 20.01 1.77
N TYR A 75 16.58 19.08 2.72
CA TYR A 75 15.46 18.13 2.77
C TYR A 75 14.35 18.57 3.75
N ASN A 76 14.34 19.83 4.21
CA ASN A 76 13.24 20.34 5.00
C ASN A 76 12.12 20.88 4.10
N ASN A 77 10.87 20.63 4.51
CA ASN A 77 9.67 21.07 3.79
C ASN A 77 9.57 20.55 2.34
N VAL A 78 10.03 19.32 2.13
CA VAL A 78 9.86 18.62 0.85
C VAL A 78 8.38 18.38 0.63
N SER A 79 7.86 18.78 -0.53
CA SER A 79 6.47 18.54 -0.93
C SER A 79 6.31 18.66 -2.44
N GLY A 80 5.31 17.97 -3.00
CA GLY A 80 4.99 18.04 -4.42
C GLY A 80 6.12 17.58 -5.36
N ILE A 81 5.95 17.86 -6.66
CA ILE A 81 6.95 17.54 -7.68
C ILE A 81 7.61 18.86 -8.12
N PRO A 82 8.83 19.18 -7.65
CA PRO A 82 9.54 20.37 -8.09
C PRO A 82 10.03 20.22 -9.53
N ALA A 83 10.53 21.30 -10.13
CA ALA A 83 11.16 21.22 -11.45
C ALA A 83 12.41 20.31 -11.41
N ASN A 84 12.64 19.57 -12.49
CA ASN A 84 13.87 18.79 -12.64
C ASN A 84 15.09 19.75 -12.75
N PRO A 85 16.11 19.64 -11.89
CA PRO A 85 17.28 20.52 -11.94
C PRO A 85 18.16 20.31 -13.18
N GLY A 86 17.97 19.24 -13.96
CA GLY A 86 18.60 19.04 -15.27
C GLY A 86 20.13 18.95 -15.24
N CYS A 87 20.72 18.66 -14.08
CA CYS A 87 22.16 18.62 -13.88
C CYS A 87 22.76 17.26 -14.24
N THR A 88 23.95 17.27 -14.86
CA THR A 88 24.78 16.08 -15.14
C THR A 88 25.79 15.81 -14.02
N THR A 89 26.32 16.88 -13.40
CA THR A 89 27.08 16.82 -12.15
C THR A 89 26.42 17.79 -11.19
N CYS A 90 25.77 17.26 -10.15
CA CYS A 90 24.89 18.04 -9.28
C CYS A 90 25.60 18.39 -7.97
N ASN A 91 25.45 19.62 -7.50
CA ASN A 91 25.82 19.97 -6.12
C ASN A 91 24.76 19.44 -5.13
N SER A 92 25.03 19.48 -3.82
CA SER A 92 24.11 18.96 -2.79
C SER A 92 22.69 19.54 -2.83
N SER A 93 22.52 20.81 -3.23
CA SER A 93 21.19 21.42 -3.40
C SER A 93 20.44 20.86 -4.60
N GLN A 94 21.14 20.68 -5.72
CA GLN A 94 20.56 20.10 -6.91
C GLN A 94 20.25 18.61 -6.73
N ILE A 95 21.07 17.88 -5.95
CA ILE A 95 20.78 16.49 -5.58
C ILE A 95 19.49 16.40 -4.77
N ALA A 96 19.30 17.24 -3.75
CA ALA A 96 18.07 17.23 -2.95
C ALA A 96 16.82 17.57 -3.79
N GLN A 97 16.94 18.53 -4.73
CA GLN A 97 15.86 18.85 -5.66
C GLN A 97 15.57 17.69 -6.63
N LEU A 98 16.61 17.05 -7.17
CA LEU A 98 16.48 15.89 -8.05
C LEU A 98 15.84 14.71 -7.34
N ASP A 99 16.26 14.43 -6.10
CA ASP A 99 15.69 13.39 -5.25
C ASP A 99 14.21 13.62 -5.03
N THR A 100 13.82 14.85 -4.68
CA THR A 100 12.41 15.21 -4.50
C THR A 100 11.62 15.03 -5.80
N TYR A 101 12.15 15.54 -6.92
CA TYR A 101 11.52 15.40 -8.23
C TYR A 101 11.30 13.92 -8.59
N GLN A 102 12.33 13.10 -8.52
CA GLN A 102 12.26 11.68 -8.87
C GLN A 102 11.34 10.92 -7.92
N TRP A 103 11.48 11.14 -6.62
CA TRP A 103 10.70 10.44 -5.60
C TRP A 103 9.22 10.75 -5.72
N ASN A 104 8.82 12.02 -5.78
CA ASN A 104 7.41 12.36 -5.88
C ASN A 104 6.82 12.09 -7.28
N SER A 105 7.63 12.13 -8.35
CA SER A 105 7.19 11.64 -9.66
C SER A 105 6.89 10.13 -9.61
N ASN A 106 7.76 9.35 -8.96
CA ASN A 106 7.53 7.91 -8.78
C ASN A 106 6.34 7.64 -7.87
N ASN A 107 6.17 8.38 -6.77
CA ASN A 107 5.02 8.25 -5.89
C ASN A 107 3.71 8.49 -6.65
N ALA A 108 3.64 9.52 -7.48
CA ALA A 108 2.46 9.82 -8.29
C ALA A 108 2.13 8.74 -9.32
N LEU A 109 3.14 7.98 -9.79
CA LEU A 109 2.97 6.87 -10.73
C LEU A 109 2.60 5.55 -10.04
N LEU A 110 3.20 5.27 -8.87
CA LEU A 110 3.06 4.00 -8.16
C LEU A 110 1.86 3.96 -7.23
N LEU A 111 1.45 5.12 -6.70
CA LEU A 111 0.37 5.25 -5.73
C LEU A 111 -0.72 6.19 -6.28
N PRO A 112 -2.01 5.89 -6.07
CA PRO A 112 -3.09 6.77 -6.50
C PRO A 112 -3.04 8.09 -5.73
N SER A 113 -2.99 9.22 -6.44
CA SER A 113 -2.76 10.53 -5.82
C SER A 113 -1.53 10.54 -4.90
N GLY A 114 -0.53 9.73 -5.27
CA GLY A 114 0.66 9.47 -4.48
C GLY A 114 1.54 10.70 -4.33
N GLN A 115 1.84 11.07 -3.10
CA GLN A 115 2.74 12.18 -2.80
C GLN A 115 3.43 11.96 -1.47
N GLY A 116 4.60 12.55 -1.31
CA GLY A 116 5.42 12.43 -0.12
C GLY A 116 5.91 13.79 0.35
N THR A 117 6.07 13.90 1.67
CA THR A 117 6.62 15.08 2.34
C THR A 117 7.75 14.69 3.29
N VAL A 118 8.67 15.63 3.52
CA VAL A 118 9.72 15.51 4.52
C VAL A 118 9.77 16.79 5.34
N ILE A 119 9.69 16.63 6.66
CA ILE A 119 9.74 17.74 7.62
C ILE A 119 10.88 17.48 8.60
N ASN A 120 11.69 18.50 8.86
CA ASN A 120 12.73 18.45 9.88
C ASN A 120 12.15 18.92 11.23
N ASN A 121 12.17 18.05 12.24
CA ASN A 121 11.72 18.35 13.61
C ASN A 121 12.91 18.64 14.56
N GLY A 122 14.06 19.02 14.02
CA GLY A 122 15.29 19.29 14.75
C GLY A 122 16.16 18.04 14.90
N ASN A 123 15.72 17.09 15.73
CA ASN A 123 16.50 15.87 16.04
C ASN A 123 16.19 14.68 15.12
N HIS A 124 15.07 14.73 14.40
CA HIS A 124 14.63 13.69 13.49
C HIS A 124 13.91 14.31 12.29
N TYR A 125 13.88 13.55 11.19
CA TYR A 125 13.11 13.86 10.01
C TYR A 125 11.87 12.98 9.98
N THR A 126 10.72 13.60 9.73
CA THR A 126 9.45 12.90 9.53
C THR A 126 9.19 12.85 8.03
N ILE A 127 9.18 11.63 7.50
CA ILE A 127 8.79 11.33 6.12
C ILE A 127 7.34 10.87 6.14
N THR A 128 6.46 11.57 5.42
CA THR A 128 5.06 11.17 5.30
C THR A 128 4.69 10.90 3.86
N LEU A 129 4.19 9.71 3.58
CA LEU A 129 3.62 9.30 2.29
C LEU A 129 2.11 9.37 2.36
N TYR A 130 1.48 9.81 1.27
CA TYR A 130 0.04 9.92 1.13
C TYR A 130 -0.42 9.23 -0.16
N TRP A 131 -1.57 8.56 -0.11
CA TRP A 131 -2.23 7.98 -1.27
C TRP A 131 -3.72 7.78 -1.03
N ASP A 132 -4.49 7.72 -2.12
CA ASP A 132 -5.91 7.45 -2.09
C ASP A 132 -6.17 5.93 -2.19
N ASN A 133 -6.15 5.26 -1.03
CA ASN A 133 -6.37 3.82 -0.93
C ASN A 133 -7.76 3.39 -1.46
N ASN A 134 -8.77 4.24 -1.26
CA ASN A 134 -10.17 3.91 -1.53
C ASN A 134 -10.70 4.51 -2.84
N ARG A 135 -9.85 5.24 -3.59
CA ARG A 135 -10.18 5.91 -4.87
C ARG A 135 -11.37 6.86 -4.73
N THR A 136 -11.44 7.58 -3.61
CA THR A 136 -12.51 8.52 -3.32
C THR A 136 -12.33 9.88 -3.99
N GLY A 137 -11.11 10.19 -4.46
CA GLY A 137 -10.76 11.53 -4.96
C GLY A 137 -10.44 12.51 -3.83
N ALA A 138 -10.24 12.04 -2.60
CA ALA A 138 -9.81 12.86 -1.47
C ALA A 138 -8.47 13.55 -1.76
N THR A 139 -8.25 14.71 -1.14
CA THR A 139 -7.02 15.50 -1.31
C THR A 139 -6.44 16.01 0.01
N GLY A 140 -7.15 15.86 1.13
CA GLY A 140 -6.68 16.27 2.44
C GLY A 140 -5.45 15.48 2.89
N LEU A 141 -4.55 16.15 3.61
CA LEU A 141 -3.27 15.59 4.06
C LEU A 141 -3.20 15.44 5.58
N ASN A 142 -4.34 15.54 6.29
CA ASN A 142 -4.35 15.58 7.74
C ASN A 142 -4.27 14.19 8.39
N CYS A 143 -4.19 13.11 7.61
CA CYS A 143 -4.07 11.75 8.12
C CYS A 143 -5.18 11.34 9.12
N SER A 144 -6.38 11.92 9.04
CA SER A 144 -7.43 11.71 10.06
C SER A 144 -8.03 10.29 10.07
N GLY A 145 -7.74 9.48 9.05
CA GLY A 145 -8.39 8.19 8.81
C GLY A 145 -9.73 8.29 8.10
N ASN A 146 -10.27 9.51 7.90
CA ASN A 146 -11.47 9.71 7.08
C ASN A 146 -11.11 9.73 5.59
N SER A 147 -11.25 8.57 4.93
CA SER A 147 -10.87 8.41 3.53
C SER A 147 -11.71 9.21 2.52
N GLN A 148 -12.78 9.89 2.96
CA GLN A 148 -13.57 10.77 2.08
C GLN A 148 -13.00 12.19 2.02
N VAL A 149 -12.20 12.58 3.01
CA VAL A 149 -11.64 13.93 3.13
C VAL A 149 -10.13 13.89 2.99
N ASP A 150 -9.47 12.97 3.68
CA ASP A 150 -8.02 12.84 3.72
C ASP A 150 -7.53 11.59 2.98
N LEU A 151 -6.34 11.71 2.42
CA LEU A 151 -5.56 10.60 1.90
C LEU A 151 -5.16 9.66 3.04
N THR A 152 -5.06 8.37 2.70
CA THR A 152 -4.39 7.40 3.58
C THR A 152 -2.92 7.78 3.63
N CYS A 153 -2.30 7.65 4.81
CA CYS A 153 -0.92 8.04 4.97
C CYS A 153 -0.08 7.03 5.74
N LEU A 154 1.22 7.12 5.53
CA LEU A 154 2.25 6.39 6.25
C LEU A 154 3.29 7.40 6.74
N ILE A 155 3.54 7.41 8.03
CA ILE A 155 4.53 8.27 8.67
C ILE A 155 5.71 7.40 9.09
N MET A 156 6.93 7.82 8.75
CA MET A 156 8.18 7.23 9.22
C MET A 156 9.07 8.32 9.79
N GLU A 157 9.67 8.05 10.93
CA GLU A 157 10.62 8.97 11.57
C GLU A 157 12.02 8.37 11.50
N VAL A 158 13.00 9.20 11.18
CA VAL A 158 14.40 8.80 11.11
C VAL A 158 15.29 9.86 11.72
N GLN A 159 16.31 9.42 12.44
CA GLN A 159 17.41 10.28 12.87
C GLN A 159 18.57 10.10 11.89
N LEU A 160 19.09 11.21 11.37
CA LEU A 160 20.17 11.27 10.37
C LEU A 160 21.32 12.13 10.89
#